data_AF-A0A353M945-F1
#
_entry.id   AF-A0A353M945-F1
#
_cell.length_a   1.000
_cell.length_b   1.000
_cell.length_c   1.000
_cell.angle_alpha   90.00
_cell.angle_beta   90.00
_cell.angle_gamma   90.00
#
_symmetry.space_group_name_H-M   'P 1'
#
loop_
_entity.id
_entity.type
_entity.pdbx_description
1 polymer ?
#
loop_
_entity_poly.entity_id
_entity_poly.type
_entity_poly.pdbx_seq_one_letter_code
_entity_poly.pdbx_strand_id
1 'polypeptide(L)'
;MLGASTTHPTLQDAYNKATEGETIFAQAKTFVENFYCNKKIRARLFGGKDSNYAATTGFTTIRGTMIIRDGRVDISGFTLK
;
A
#
# COMPACT_ATOMS: atom_id res chain seq x y z
N MET A 1 -8.85 18.26 10.89
CA MET A 1 -7.40 18.03 10.80
C MET A 1 -7.14 17.12 9.62
N LEU A 2 -6.51 17.63 8.56
CA LEU A 2 -5.95 16.77 7.51
C LEU A 2 -4.70 16.12 8.11
N GLY A 3 -4.69 14.80 8.28
CA GLY A 3 -3.52 14.09 8.80
C GLY A 3 -2.31 14.35 7.92
N ALA A 4 -1.13 14.53 8.53
CA ALA A 4 0.12 14.72 7.80
C ALA A 4 0.35 13.53 6.85
N SER A 5 0.45 13.78 5.55
CA SER A 5 0.82 12.76 4.58
C SER A 5 2.31 12.46 4.73
N THR A 6 2.62 11.29 5.31
CA THR A 6 3.99 10.79 5.36
C THR A 6 4.24 9.93 4.13
N THR A 7 5.30 10.24 3.37
CA THR A 7 5.72 9.42 2.23
C THR A 7 6.69 8.34 2.68
N HIS A 8 6.59 7.17 2.06
CA HIS A 8 7.42 6.02 2.36
C HIS A 8 8.07 5.49 1.07
N PRO A 9 9.33 5.03 1.12
CA PRO A 9 10.03 4.56 -0.07
C PRO A 9 9.50 3.20 -0.57
N THR A 10 8.93 2.38 0.32
CA THR A 10 8.39 1.05 0.03
C THR A 10 6.96 0.89 0.57
N LEU A 11 6.21 -0.09 0.05
CA LEU A 11 4.90 -0.47 0.61
C LEU A 11 5.07 -1.10 2.00
N GLN A 12 6.13 -1.89 2.19
CA GLN A 12 6.43 -2.48 3.49
C GLN A 12 6.64 -1.41 4.58
N ASP A 13 7.40 -0.34 4.28
CA ASP A 13 7.63 0.74 5.25
C ASP A 13 6.34 1.45 5.64
N ALA A 14 5.46 1.72 4.67
CA ALA A 14 4.14 2.29 4.93
C ALA A 14 3.29 1.36 5.82
N TYR A 15 3.25 0.06 5.50
CA TYR A 15 2.49 -0.92 6.30
C TYR A 15 3.05 -1.10 7.71
N ASN A 16 4.37 -1.08 7.88
CA ASN A 16 5.02 -1.15 9.18
C ASN A 16 4.56 0.00 10.10
N LYS A 17 4.30 1.19 9.54
CA LYS A 17 3.79 2.36 10.27
C LYS A 17 2.27 2.40 10.39
N ALA A 18 1.54 1.69 9.53
CA ALA A 18 0.07 1.76 9.48
C ALA A 18 -0.61 1.34 10.80
N THR A 19 -1.66 2.04 11.20
CA THR A 19 -2.50 1.65 12.35
C THR A 19 -3.85 1.06 11.91
N GLU A 20 -4.67 0.61 12.86
CA GLU A 20 -5.95 -0.05 12.57
C GLU A 20 -6.85 0.82 11.69
N GLY A 21 -7.28 0.26 10.55
CA GLY A 21 -8.18 0.92 9.60
C GLY A 21 -7.51 1.94 8.67
N GLU A 22 -6.19 2.17 8.78
CA GLU A 22 -5.51 3.15 7.94
C GLU A 22 -5.46 2.76 6.45
N THR A 23 -5.37 3.80 5.61
CA THR A 23 -5.29 3.69 4.17
C THR A 23 -3.90 4.05 3.69
N ILE A 24 -3.26 3.14 2.96
CA ILE A 24 -2.01 3.37 2.26
C ILE A 24 -2.34 3.62 0.78
N PHE A 25 -1.96 4.80 0.30
CA PHE A 25 -2.04 5.14 -1.11
C PHE A 25 -0.70 4.86 -1.80
N ALA A 26 -0.74 4.15 -2.92
CA ALA A 26 0.45 3.81 -3.69
C ALA A 26 0.37 4.39 -5.10
N GLN A 27 1.48 4.97 -5.55
CA GLN A 27 1.59 5.54 -6.89
C GLN A 27 1.52 4.45 -7.97
N ALA A 28 1.06 4.81 -9.17
CA ALA A 28 1.05 3.97 -10.37
C ALA A 28 2.49 3.68 -10.88
N LYS A 29 3.24 2.89 -10.13
CA LYS A 29 4.63 2.49 -10.43
C LYS A 29 4.90 1.05 -10.00
N THR A 30 6.09 0.55 -10.33
CA THR A 30 6.57 -0.76 -9.88
C THR A 30 7.33 -0.63 -8.57
N PHE A 31 6.93 -1.42 -7.57
CA PHE A 31 7.69 -1.67 -6.36
C PHE A 31 8.33 -3.06 -6.48
N VAL A 32 9.66 -3.12 -6.36
CA VAL A 32 10.43 -4.37 -6.36
C VAL A 32 10.69 -4.75 -4.92
N GLU A 33 9.74 -5.46 -4.30
CA GLU A 33 9.79 -5.83 -2.89
C GLU A 33 8.95 -7.08 -2.61
N ASN A 34 9.22 -7.72 -1.47
CA ASN A 34 8.29 -8.68 -0.87
C ASN A 34 7.47 -7.96 0.20
N PHE A 35 6.16 -8.02 0.06
CA PHE A 35 5.22 -7.32 0.92
C PHE A 35 4.56 -8.27 1.92
N TYR A 36 4.93 -8.13 3.20
CA TYR A 36 4.50 -8.96 4.31
C TYR A 36 3.48 -8.23 5.18
N CYS A 37 2.23 -8.68 5.11
CA CYS A 37 1.15 -8.21 5.97
C CYS A 37 1.06 -9.11 7.21
N ASN A 38 1.82 -8.76 8.26
CA ASN A 38 1.99 -9.56 9.48
C ASN A 38 1.46 -8.89 10.76
N LYS A 39 0.71 -7.79 10.64
CA LYS A 39 0.10 -7.09 11.76
C LYS A 39 -1.36 -7.50 11.87
N LYS A 40 -1.84 -7.73 13.10
CA LYS A 40 -3.26 -7.99 13.41
C LYS A 40 -4.10 -6.71 13.31
N ILE A 41 -4.12 -6.11 12.13
CA ILE A 41 -4.88 -4.90 11.82
C ILE A 41 -5.69 -5.07 10.54
N ARG A 42 -6.69 -4.22 10.34
CA ARG A 42 -7.28 -3.99 9.03
C ARG A 42 -6.55 -2.86 8.30
N ALA A 43 -5.78 -3.18 7.27
CA ALA A 43 -5.15 -2.20 6.39
C ALA A 43 -5.92 -2.08 5.06
N ARG A 44 -5.98 -0.86 4.50
CA ARG A 44 -6.52 -0.63 3.14
C ARG A 44 -5.41 -0.17 2.20
N LEU A 45 -5.30 -0.81 1.04
CA LEU A 45 -4.31 -0.47 0.02
C LEU A 45 -5.03 0.03 -1.23
N PHE A 46 -4.70 1.26 -1.63
CA PHE A 46 -5.23 1.88 -2.84
C PHE A 46 -4.07 2.26 -3.77
N GLY A 47 -3.86 1.42 -4.78
CA GLY A 47 -2.83 1.60 -5.78
C GLY A 47 -3.27 2.47 -6.95
N GLY A 48 -2.31 2.75 -7.82
CA GLY A 48 -2.56 3.42 -9.09
C GLY A 48 -2.60 4.95 -9.02
N LYS A 49 -2.06 5.56 -7.96
CA LYS A 49 -2.15 7.01 -7.77
C LYS A 49 -1.18 7.84 -8.61
N ASP A 50 -1.54 9.07 -8.90
CA ASP A 50 -0.63 10.09 -9.45
C ASP A 50 0.45 10.50 -8.43
N SER A 51 1.38 11.37 -8.83
CA SER A 51 2.48 11.84 -7.98
C SER A 51 2.02 12.55 -6.71
N ASN A 52 0.81 13.11 -6.71
CA ASN A 52 0.21 13.86 -5.60
C ASN A 52 -0.78 13.02 -4.78
N TYR A 53 -0.94 11.73 -5.10
CA TYR A 53 -1.88 10.81 -4.46
C TYR A 53 -3.37 11.17 -4.61
N ALA A 54 -3.72 12.05 -5.56
CA ALA A 54 -5.06 12.59 -5.72
C ALA A 54 -5.90 11.77 -6.72
N ALA A 55 -5.43 11.64 -7.96
CA ALA A 55 -6.10 10.89 -9.00
C ALA A 55 -5.59 9.45 -9.10
N THR A 56 -6.41 8.55 -9.66
CA THR A 56 -5.99 7.21 -10.08
C THR A 56 -5.63 7.25 -11.57
N THR A 57 -4.38 6.99 -11.92
CA THR A 57 -3.83 7.06 -13.28
C THR A 57 -3.41 5.71 -13.86
N GLY A 58 -3.49 4.63 -13.08
CA GLY A 58 -3.13 3.29 -13.54
C GLY A 58 -3.20 2.24 -12.43
N PHE A 59 -2.27 1.29 -12.44
CA PHE A 59 -2.12 0.27 -11.39
C PHE A 59 -0.74 0.39 -10.73
N THR A 60 -0.68 0.10 -9.43
CA THR A 60 0.59 -0.19 -8.76
C THR A 60 0.99 -1.63 -9.04
N THR A 61 2.26 -1.87 -9.38
CA THR A 61 2.78 -3.24 -9.57
C THR A 61 3.66 -3.60 -8.38
N ILE A 62 3.41 -4.76 -7.75
CA ILE A 62 4.38 -5.39 -6.85
C ILE A 62 5.08 -6.48 -7.67
N ARG A 63 6.39 -6.33 -7.86
CA ARG A 63 7.24 -7.35 -8.49
C ARG A 63 7.97 -8.13 -7.40
N GLY A 64 7.37 -9.25 -6.99
CA GLY A 64 7.75 -9.99 -5.79
C GLY A 64 6.55 -10.70 -5.18
N THR A 65 6.64 -11.08 -3.91
CA THR A 65 5.55 -11.79 -3.22
C THR A 65 4.73 -10.87 -2.33
N MET A 66 3.41 -11.06 -2.29
CA MET A 66 2.55 -10.51 -1.24
C MET A 66 2.08 -11.66 -0.33
N ILE A 67 2.34 -11.55 0.98
CA ILE A 67 2.00 -12.60 1.96
C ILE A 67 1.18 -11.97 3.09
N ILE A 68 -0.05 -12.46 3.26
CA ILE A 68 -0.93 -12.09 4.38
C ILE A 68 -0.82 -13.16 5.46
N ARG A 69 -0.28 -12.80 6.62
CA ARG A 69 -0.08 -13.71 7.76
C ARG A 69 -1.09 -13.50 8.88
N ASP A 70 -1.47 -12.24 9.14
CA ASP A 70 -2.42 -11.89 10.19
C ASP A 70 -3.21 -10.63 9.78
N GLY A 71 -4.37 -10.43 10.40
CA GLY A 71 -5.26 -9.31 10.12
C GLY A 71 -6.00 -9.44 8.79
N ARG A 72 -6.36 -8.28 8.24
CA ARG A 72 -7.12 -8.16 6.99
C ARG A 72 -6.53 -7.07 6.12
N VAL A 73 -6.42 -7.34 4.83
CA VAL A 73 -5.97 -6.36 3.84
C VAL A 73 -7.04 -6.21 2.77
N ASP A 74 -7.64 -5.02 2.68
CA ASP A 74 -8.51 -4.67 1.56
C ASP A 74 -7.65 -4.03 0.47
N ILE A 75 -7.59 -4.61 -0.72
CA ILE A 75 -6.67 -4.20 -1.79
C ILE A 75 -7.42 -3.81 -3.07
N SER A 76 -6.99 -2.72 -3.70
CA SER A 76 -7.52 -2.26 -4.99
C SER A 76 -6.47 -1.51 -5.80
N GLY A 77 -6.50 -1.62 -7.13
CA GLY A 77 -5.57 -0.91 -8.01
C GLY A 77 -4.14 -1.48 -8.00
N PHE A 78 -3.98 -2.78 -7.69
CA PHE A 78 -2.69 -3.47 -7.71
C PHE A 78 -2.64 -4.59 -8.76
N THR A 79 -1.44 -4.86 -9.25
CA THR A 79 -1.09 -6.07 -9.98
C THR A 79 0.08 -6.75 -9.26
N LEU A 80 0.05 -8.08 -9.18
CA LEU A 80 1.14 -8.91 -8.66
C LEU A 80 1.83 -9.58 -9.85
N LYS A 81 3.16 -9.52 -9.89
CA LYS A 81 3.99 -10.10 -10.96
C LYS A 81 5.21 -10.81 -10.40
#